data_AF-A0A329MVU9-F1
#
_entry.id   AF-A0A329MVU9-F1
#
_cell.length_a   1.000
_cell.length_b   1.000
_cell.length_c   1.000
_cell.angle_alpha   90.00
_cell.angle_beta   90.00
_cell.angle_gamma   90.00
#
_symmetry.space_group_name_H-M   'P 1'
#
loop_
_entity.id
_entity.type
_entity.pdbx_description
1 polymer ?
#
loop_
_entity_poly.entity_id
_entity_poly.type
_entity_poly.pdbx_seq_one_letter_code
_entity_poly.pdbx_strand_id
1 'polypeptide(L)'
;MDDKTDIGKLVSRYIYYTWISKAKSQRDFASTHDIEEATVRRIKNVALGTSNVEYNMTVKTLHKICNKRGISLQEFFKSIEEFSKGRR
;
A
#
# COMPACT_ATOMS: atom_id res chain seq x y z
N MET A 1 -18.58 18.02 8.78
CA MET A 1 -17.20 17.72 9.21
C MET A 1 -16.71 16.69 8.22
N ASP A 2 -16.00 17.14 7.18
CA ASP A 2 -15.65 16.28 6.03
C ASP A 2 -14.85 15.07 6.50
N ASP A 3 -15.38 13.89 6.20
CA ASP A 3 -14.78 12.59 6.47
C ASP A 3 -13.57 12.44 5.54
N LYS A 4 -12.46 13.10 5.91
CA LYS A 4 -11.18 13.01 5.20
C LYS A 4 -10.74 11.56 5.26
N THR A 5 -11.08 10.81 4.22
CA THR A 5 -10.48 9.50 3.96
C THR A 5 -8.98 9.70 3.92
N ASP A 6 -8.30 9.21 4.96
CA ASP A 6 -6.86 9.22 5.05
C ASP A 6 -6.29 8.43 3.87
N ILE A 7 -5.80 9.17 2.87
CA ILE A 7 -5.32 8.60 1.61
C ILE A 7 -4.13 7.66 1.86
N GLY A 8 -3.30 7.94 2.87
CA GLY A 8 -2.18 7.07 3.27
C GLY A 8 -2.67 5.74 3.81
N LYS A 9 -3.73 5.74 4.63
CA LYS A 9 -4.41 4.51 5.08
C LYS A 9 -5.05 3.76 3.92
N LEU A 10 -5.73 4.46 3.01
CA LEU A 10 -6.38 3.83 1.84
C LEU A 10 -5.35 3.13 0.94
N VAL A 11 -4.26 3.83 0.61
CA VAL A 11 -3.10 3.31 -0.13
C VAL A 11 -2.52 2.08 0.57
N SER A 12 -2.27 2.18 1.88
CA SER A 12 -1.71 1.07 2.67
C SER A 12 -2.62 -0.16 2.67
N ARG A 13 -3.94 0.04 2.81
CA ARG A 13 -4.94 -1.04 2.74
C ARG A 13 -4.95 -1.68 1.35
N TYR A 14 -4.97 -0.88 0.29
CA TYR A 14 -4.93 -1.42 -1.08
C TYR A 14 -3.69 -2.28 -1.30
N ILE A 15 -2.50 -1.75 -1.02
CA ILE A 15 -1.24 -2.49 -1.17
C ILE A 15 -1.26 -3.77 -0.33
N TYR A 16 -1.75 -3.69 0.92
CA TYR A 16 -1.79 -4.84 1.80
C TYR A 16 -2.70 -5.95 1.27
N TYR A 17 -3.98 -5.65 1.06
CA TYR A 17 -4.98 -6.67 0.71
C TYR A 17 -4.84 -7.18 -0.73
N THR A 18 -4.35 -6.35 -1.64
CA THR A 18 -4.17 -6.75 -3.03
C THR A 18 -2.87 -7.53 -3.21
N TRP A 19 -1.80 -7.16 -2.50
CA TRP A 19 -0.44 -7.59 -2.83
C TRP A 19 0.30 -8.27 -1.67
N ILE A 20 0.47 -7.59 -0.52
CA ILE A 20 1.30 -8.13 0.58
C ILE A 20 0.68 -9.38 1.20
N SER A 21 -0.65 -9.40 1.39
CA SER A 21 -1.37 -10.53 1.99
C SER A 21 -1.27 -11.83 1.19
N LYS A 22 -0.95 -11.72 -0.11
CA LYS A 22 -0.80 -12.83 -1.05
C LYS A 22 0.66 -13.25 -1.26
N ALA A 23 1.61 -12.51 -0.69
CA ALA A 23 3.03 -12.81 -0.80
C ALA A 23 3.41 -13.98 0.11
N LYS A 24 4.49 -14.70 -0.23
CA LYS A 24 4.98 -15.84 0.57
C LYS A 24 5.40 -15.41 1.98
N SER A 25 5.98 -14.23 2.12
CA SER A 25 6.33 -13.61 3.41
C SER A 25 6.55 -12.11 3.25
N GLN A 26 6.66 -11.39 4.37
CA GLN A 26 7.00 -9.95 4.36
C GLN A 26 8.38 -9.71 3.73
N ARG A 27 9.35 -10.56 4.05
CA ARG A 27 10.71 -10.50 3.50
C ARG A 27 10.73 -10.71 1.99
N ASP A 28 10.01 -11.74 1.52
CA ASP A 28 9.90 -12.08 0.10
C ASP A 28 9.28 -10.94 -0.72
N PHE A 29 8.23 -10.32 -0.18
CA PHE A 29 7.65 -9.12 -0.79
C PHE A 29 8.67 -7.97 -0.84
N ALA A 30 9.37 -7.72 0.26
CA ALA A 30 10.35 -6.66 0.38
C ALA A 30 11.49 -6.81 -0.65
N SER A 31 12.08 -8.00 -0.74
CA SER A 31 13.17 -8.30 -1.69
C SER A 31 12.71 -8.20 -3.14
N THR A 32 11.52 -8.73 -3.45
CA THR A 32 10.97 -8.70 -4.82
C THR A 32 10.72 -7.26 -5.30
N HIS A 33 10.32 -6.37 -4.38
CA HIS A 33 9.98 -4.99 -4.71
C HIS A 33 11.10 -3.98 -4.41
N ASP A 34 12.29 -4.44 -4.01
CA ASP A 34 13.45 -3.61 -3.66
C ASP A 34 13.14 -2.52 -2.62
N ILE A 35 12.45 -2.92 -1.55
CA ILE A 35 12.10 -2.09 -0.40
C ILE A 35 12.52 -2.76 0.91
N GLU A 36 12.57 -2.00 1.99
CA GLU A 36 12.87 -2.55 3.32
C GLU A 36 11.71 -3.38 3.87
N GLU A 37 12.01 -4.49 4.56
CA GLU A 37 10.99 -5.28 5.27
C GLU A 37 10.26 -4.43 6.33
N ALA A 38 10.94 -3.45 6.93
CA ALA A 38 10.33 -2.47 7.82
C ALA A 38 9.22 -1.64 7.13
N THR A 39 9.38 -1.32 5.84
CA THR A 39 8.35 -0.65 5.04
C THR A 39 7.13 -1.55 4.87
N VAL A 40 7.33 -2.82 4.53
CA VAL A 40 6.23 -3.81 4.41
C VAL A 40 5.47 -3.95 5.72
N ARG A 41 6.18 -4.02 6.84
CA ARG A 41 5.59 -4.11 8.18
C ARG A 41 4.77 -2.87 8.54
N ARG A 42 5.25 -1.67 8.20
CA ARG A 42 4.48 -0.41 8.41
C ARG A 42 3.19 -0.42 7.60
N ILE A 43 3.25 -0.78 6.32
CA ILE A 43 2.06 -0.89 5.45
C ILE A 43 1.04 -1.84 6.07
N LYS A 44 1.48 -3.04 6.48
CA LYS A 44 0.61 -4.03 7.13
C LYS A 44 -0.03 -3.47 8.39
N ASN A 45 0.74 -2.85 9.27
CA ASN A 45 0.23 -2.36 10.55
C ASN A 45 -0.81 -1.25 10.37
N VAL A 46 -0.58 -0.34 9.43
CA VAL A 46 -1.56 0.71 9.08
C VAL A 46 -2.80 0.11 8.43
N ALA A 47 -2.63 -0.85 7.52
CA ALA A 47 -3.75 -1.51 6.85
C ALA A 47 -4.66 -2.28 7.82
N LEU A 48 -4.07 -2.89 8.86
CA LEU A 48 -4.76 -3.67 9.89
C LEU A 48 -5.24 -2.82 11.08
N GLY A 49 -4.95 -1.51 11.10
CA GLY A 49 -5.31 -0.64 12.22
C GLY A 49 -4.57 -0.94 13.53
N THR A 50 -3.43 -1.66 13.46
CA THR A 50 -2.62 -2.00 14.64
C THR A 50 -1.57 -0.95 14.96
N SER A 51 -1.47 0.11 14.15
CA SER A 51 -0.64 1.27 14.42
C SER A 51 -1.46 2.55 14.26
N ASN A 52 -1.35 3.41 15.26
CA ASN A 52 -1.93 4.76 15.24
C ASN A 52 -1.00 5.80 14.59
N VAL A 53 0.12 5.36 14.02
CA VAL A 53 1.07 6.26 13.35
C VAL A 53 0.58 6.51 11.93
N GLU A 54 0.44 7.79 11.59
CA GLU A 54 0.22 8.22 10.22
C GLU A 54 1.45 7.84 9.38
N TYR A 55 1.28 6.91 8.44
CA TYR A 55 2.37 6.46 7.59
C TYR A 55 2.28 7.13 6.21
N ASN A 56 3.15 8.11 6.02
CA ASN A 56 3.34 8.78 4.74
C ASN A 56 4.37 8.01 3.90
N MET A 57 3.88 7.15 3.01
CA MET A 57 4.75 6.43 2.07
C MET A 57 5.35 7.40 1.04
N THR A 58 6.64 7.28 0.77
CA THR A 58 7.28 8.11 -0.25
C THR A 58 6.84 7.70 -1.65
N VAL A 59 6.76 8.67 -2.57
CA VAL A 59 6.48 8.39 -4.00
C VAL A 59 7.54 7.45 -4.59
N LYS A 60 8.80 7.53 -4.14
CA LYS A 60 9.86 6.60 -4.55
C LYS A 60 9.54 5.15 -4.20
N THR A 61 9.04 4.90 -2.98
CA THR A 61 8.60 3.57 -2.55
C THR A 61 7.43 3.07 -3.40
N LEU A 62 6.42 3.91 -3.62
CA LEU A 62 5.29 3.57 -4.50
C LEU A 62 5.75 3.24 -5.91
N HIS A 63 6.64 4.04 -6.47
CA HIS A 63 7.19 3.85 -7.80
C HIS A 63 7.94 2.51 -7.92
N LYS A 64 8.78 2.15 -6.93
CA LYS A 64 9.43 0.83 -6.91
C LYS A 64 8.43 -0.32 -6.91
N ILE A 65 7.41 -0.25 -6.05
CA ILE A 65 6.38 -1.29 -5.96
C ILE A 65 5.62 -1.41 -7.29
N CYS A 66 5.20 -0.29 -7.88
CA CYS A 66 4.46 -0.25 -9.14
C CYS A 66 5.30 -0.77 -10.32
N ASN A 67 6.56 -0.32 -10.43
CA ASN A 67 7.47 -0.76 -11.49
C ASN A 67 7.70 -2.28 -11.47
N LYS A 68 7.90 -2.86 -10.29
CA LYS A 68 8.09 -4.32 -10.13
C LYS A 68 6.83 -5.12 -10.46
N ARG A 69 5.67 -4.47 -10.48
CA ARG A 69 4.38 -5.03 -10.90
C ARG A 69 4.00 -4.71 -12.34
N GLY A 70 4.83 -3.97 -13.07
CA GLY A 70 4.56 -3.58 -14.45
C GLY A 70 3.39 -2.62 -14.61
N ILE A 71 3.06 -1.83 -13.57
CA ILE A 71 2.01 -0.80 -13.62
C ILE A 71 2.60 0.59 -13.39
N SER A 72 2.00 1.60 -14.01
CA SER A 72 2.31 3.01 -13.79
C SER A 72 1.69 3.53 -12.49
N LEU A 73 2.20 4.66 -11.98
CA LEU A 73 1.57 5.35 -10.85
C LEU A 73 0.15 5.80 -11.17
N GLN A 74 -0.12 6.18 -12.43
CA GLN A 74 -1.47 6.57 -12.85
C GLN A 74 -2.46 5.41 -12.74
N GLU A 75 -2.09 4.23 -13.24
CA GLU A 75 -2.92 3.01 -13.12
C GLU A 75 -3.10 2.62 -11.65
N PHE A 76 -2.04 2.71 -10.85
CA PHE A 76 -2.11 2.46 -9.42
C PHE A 76 -3.14 3.36 -8.71
N PHE A 77 -3.13 4.67 -8.97
CA PHE A 77 -4.09 5.58 -8.36
C PHE A 77 -5.53 5.35 -8.86
N LYS A 78 -5.73 4.95 -10.13
CA LYS A 78 -7.04 4.50 -10.62
C LYS A 78 -7.53 3.27 -9.85
N SER A 79 -6.67 2.28 -9.64
CA SER A 79 -7.03 1.09 -8.85
C SER A 79 -7.36 1.41 -7.38
N ILE A 80 -6.70 2.42 -6.79
CA ILE A 80 -7.05 2.91 -5.45
C ILE A 80 -8.44 3.54 -5.44
N GLU A 81 -8.75 4.36 -6.45
CA GLU A 81 -10.06 5.00 -6.57
C GLU A 81 -11.17 3.95 -6.71
N GLU A 82 -10.98 2.94 -7.57
CA GLU A 82 -11.88 1.81 -7.73
C GLU A 82 -12.05 1.01 -6.42
N PHE A 83 -10.93 0.71 -5.74
CA PHE A 83 -10.93 0.03 -4.45
C PHE A 83 -11.66 0.82 -3.35
N SER A 84 -11.62 2.15 -3.40
CA SER A 84 -12.38 3.00 -2.50
C SER A 84 -13.88 2.95 -2.78
N LYS A 85 -14.28 2.84 -4.04
CA LYS A 85 -15.69 2.80 -4.47
C LYS A 85 -16.34 1.44 -4.18
N GLY A 86 -15.61 0.33 -4.34
CA GLY A 86 -16.09 -1.03 -4.08
C GLY A 86 -16.30 -1.41 -2.60
N ARG A 87 -16.20 -0.43 -1.69
CA ARG A 87 -16.54 -0.58 -0.25
C ARG A 87 -17.87 0.08 0.14
N ARG A 88 -18.66 0.57 -0.83
CA ARG A 88 -20.06 0.95 -0.61
C ARG A 88 -20.98 -0.24 -0.80
#